data_AF-A0A0F9QIJ4-F1
#
_entry.id   AF-A0A0F9QIJ4-F1
#
_cell.length_a   1.000
_cell.length_b   1.000
_cell.length_c   1.000
_cell.angle_alpha   90.00
_cell.angle_beta   90.00
_cell.angle_gamma   90.00
#
_symmetry.space_group_name_H-M   'P 1'
#
loop_
_entity.id
_entity.type
_entity.pdbx_description
1 polymer ?
#
loop_
_entity_poly.entity_id
_entity_poly.type
_entity_poly.pdbx_seq_one_letter_code
_entity_poly.pdbx_strand_id
1 'polypeptide(L)'
;MASGLPDYYRGVDVAYQALSQMIVRPKYGGALLAWGSKTVTANIQNTLVGINGRGMIYGGAVWLDYTLPQANSQVWLGIDGYTVTNLSFERLLLYSINQSRSWPVSLLHADQVNQVYAVGISYGLTFESQLVLAYYEQNGTTPTVHYRLIYALI
;
A
#
# COMPACT_ATOMS: atom_id res chain seq x y z
N MET A 1 -19.58 -56.71 31.73
CA MET A 1 -18.56 -55.64 31.83
C MET A 1 -17.40 -56.03 30.92
N ALA A 2 -17.33 -55.44 29.72
CA ALA A 2 -16.23 -55.67 28.78
C ALA A 2 -15.19 -54.56 28.98
N SER A 3 -13.96 -54.96 29.29
CA SER A 3 -12.83 -54.06 29.57
C SER A 3 -12.46 -53.26 28.32
N GLY A 4 -12.37 -51.93 28.47
CA GLY A 4 -11.87 -51.03 27.43
C GLY A 4 -10.44 -51.43 27.02
N LEU A 5 -10.27 -51.72 25.73
CA LEU A 5 -8.95 -51.89 25.12
C LEU A 5 -8.21 -50.55 25.14
N PRO A 6 -6.91 -50.51 25.47
CA PRO A 6 -6.14 -49.29 25.44
C PRO A 6 -5.94 -48.81 24.00
N ASP A 7 -6.43 -47.62 23.67
CA ASP A 7 -6.33 -46.99 22.34
C ASP A 7 -4.95 -46.35 22.09
N TYR A 8 -3.87 -47.10 22.31
CA TYR A 8 -2.50 -46.62 22.11
C TYR A 8 -1.95 -46.89 20.70
N TYR A 9 -2.73 -47.49 19.79
CA TYR A 9 -2.25 -47.88 18.46
C TYR A 9 -2.61 -46.94 17.33
N ARG A 10 -3.35 -45.87 17.59
CA ARG A 10 -3.49 -44.77 16.63
C ARG A 10 -2.66 -43.61 17.13
N GLY A 11 -1.35 -43.71 16.90
CA GLY A 11 -0.49 -42.55 16.95
C GLY A 11 -1.11 -41.48 16.04
N VAL A 12 -1.71 -40.47 16.65
CA VAL A 12 -1.97 -39.21 15.96
C VAL A 12 -0.59 -38.69 15.65
N ASP A 13 -0.16 -38.90 14.40
CA ASP A 13 1.09 -38.36 13.92
C ASP A 13 0.91 -36.83 13.80
N VAL A 14 1.20 -36.15 14.91
CA VAL A 14 1.14 -34.69 15.01
C VAL A 14 2.14 -34.07 14.02
N ALA A 15 3.20 -34.78 13.62
CA ALA A 15 4.14 -34.29 12.61
C ALA A 15 3.52 -34.32 11.20
N TYR A 16 2.71 -35.34 10.86
CA TYR A 16 2.01 -35.40 9.57
C TYR A 16 0.84 -34.40 9.46
N GLN A 17 0.14 -34.12 10.56
CA GLN A 17 -0.90 -33.07 10.59
C GLN A 17 -0.31 -31.65 10.59
N ALA A 18 0.91 -31.45 11.11
CA ALA A 18 1.59 -30.15 11.05
C ALA A 18 2.20 -29.84 9.67
N LEU A 19 2.58 -30.86 8.90
CA LEU A 19 3.24 -30.69 7.59
C LEU A 19 2.28 -30.29 6.45
N SER A 20 0.99 -30.64 6.51
CA SER A 20 0.03 -30.25 5.46
C SER A 20 -0.30 -28.75 5.46
N GLN A 21 0.06 -28.04 6.54
CA GLN A 21 0.02 -26.58 6.64
C GLN A 21 1.42 -25.97 6.68
N MET A 22 2.39 -26.53 5.95
CA MET A 22 3.43 -25.68 5.40
C MET A 22 2.75 -24.74 4.39
N ILE A 23 2.12 -23.68 4.92
CA ILE A 23 1.64 -22.55 4.15
C ILE A 23 2.91 -22.02 3.50
N VAL A 24 3.14 -22.40 2.24
CA VAL A 24 4.10 -21.76 1.37
C VAL A 24 3.61 -20.34 1.23
N ARG A 25 3.95 -19.48 2.19
CA ARG A 25 3.86 -18.06 2.01
C ARG A 25 4.82 -17.78 0.86
N PRO A 26 4.36 -17.20 -0.25
CA PRO A 26 5.27 -16.70 -1.26
C PRO A 26 6.31 -15.87 -0.52
N LYS A 27 7.56 -16.31 -0.52
CA LYS A 27 8.65 -15.50 0.01
C LYS A 27 8.84 -14.41 -1.03
N TYR A 28 8.07 -13.33 -0.91
CA TYR A 28 8.43 -12.07 -1.55
C TYR A 28 9.88 -11.79 -1.12
N GLY A 29 10.74 -11.43 -2.06
CA GLY A 29 12.18 -11.31 -1.84
C GLY A 29 12.55 -10.24 -0.81
N GLY A 30 13.83 -9.82 -0.81
CA GLY A 30 14.27 -8.74 0.08
C GLY A 30 13.45 -7.45 -0.11
N ALA A 31 13.27 -6.71 0.98
CA ALA A 31 12.63 -5.39 0.92
C ALA A 31 13.51 -4.41 0.11
N LEU A 32 12.92 -3.83 -0.92
CA LEU A 32 13.47 -2.78 -1.78
C LEU A 32 12.82 -1.44 -1.42
N LEU A 33 13.54 -0.36 -1.65
CA LEU A 33 13.11 1.00 -1.36
C LEU A 33 13.15 1.86 -2.62
N ALA A 34 12.01 2.40 -3.02
CA ALA A 34 11.91 3.49 -4.00
C ALA A 34 11.52 4.77 -3.26
N TRP A 35 12.34 5.82 -3.36
CA TRP A 35 12.09 7.09 -2.70
C TRP A 35 12.60 8.24 -3.56
N GLY A 36 12.04 9.43 -3.36
CA GLY A 36 12.45 10.62 -4.07
C GLY A 36 11.45 11.74 -3.93
N SER A 37 11.67 12.79 -4.71
CA SER A 37 10.78 13.93 -4.84
C SER A 37 10.59 14.28 -6.31
N LYS A 38 9.45 14.87 -6.63
CA LYS A 38 9.11 15.28 -7.99
C LYS A 38 8.26 16.53 -7.97
N THR A 39 8.66 17.55 -8.71
CA THR A 39 7.77 18.66 -9.06
C THR A 39 6.73 18.14 -10.04
N VAL A 40 5.46 18.23 -9.65
CA VAL A 40 4.36 17.73 -10.48
C VAL A 40 3.81 18.86 -11.33
N THR A 41 3.56 18.57 -12.60
CA THR A 41 2.91 19.52 -13.51
C THR A 41 1.43 19.62 -13.17
N ALA A 42 0.90 20.83 -13.19
CA ALA A 42 -0.49 21.15 -12.89
C ALA A 42 -1.47 20.40 -13.80
N ASN A 43 -2.65 20.03 -13.27
CA ASN A 43 -3.77 19.44 -13.99
C ASN A 43 -3.47 18.17 -14.80
N ILE A 44 -2.35 17.48 -14.52
CA ILE A 44 -2.00 16.22 -15.16
C ILE A 44 -1.57 15.17 -14.13
N GLN A 45 -1.75 13.90 -14.48
CA GLN A 45 -1.26 12.79 -13.66
C GLN A 45 0.26 12.65 -13.86
N ASN A 46 1.00 12.75 -12.77
CA ASN A 46 2.45 12.63 -12.73
C ASN A 46 2.83 11.31 -12.06
N THR A 47 3.46 10.40 -12.80
CA THR A 47 4.02 9.17 -12.21
C THR A 47 5.15 9.53 -11.25
N LEU A 48 5.06 9.04 -10.01
CA LEU A 48 6.08 9.18 -8.97
C LEU A 48 7.02 7.97 -9.00
N VAL A 49 6.45 6.76 -9.03
CA VAL A 49 7.17 5.48 -9.10
C VAL A 49 6.45 4.54 -10.05
N GLY A 50 7.21 3.82 -10.88
CA GLY A 50 6.72 2.67 -11.65
C GLY A 50 7.64 1.48 -11.41
N ILE A 51 7.06 0.35 -11.02
CA ILE A 51 7.76 -0.91 -10.76
C ILE A 51 7.13 -1.96 -11.66
N ASN A 52 7.98 -2.69 -12.40
CA ASN A 52 7.56 -3.81 -13.24
C ASN A 52 7.99 -5.12 -12.58
N GLY A 53 7.17 -6.16 -12.74
CA GLY A 53 7.40 -7.49 -12.20
C GLY A 53 6.27 -7.94 -11.26
N ARG A 54 6.50 -9.06 -10.57
CA ARG A 54 5.60 -9.61 -9.56
C ARG A 54 6.13 -9.29 -8.18
N GLY A 55 5.28 -8.88 -7.26
CA GLY A 55 5.72 -8.44 -5.94
C GLY A 55 4.62 -8.11 -4.95
N MET A 56 5.02 -7.48 -3.85
CA MET A 56 4.12 -7.00 -2.80
C MET A 56 4.63 -5.68 -2.22
N ILE A 57 3.68 -4.82 -1.84
CA ILE A 57 3.93 -3.57 -1.14
C ILE A 57 4.07 -3.85 0.36
N TYR A 58 5.17 -3.41 0.97
CA TYR A 58 5.40 -3.43 2.42
C TYR A 58 5.04 -2.10 3.10
N GLY A 59 4.66 -1.10 2.32
CA GLY A 59 4.09 0.16 2.79
C GLY A 59 4.77 1.34 2.13
N GLY A 60 4.31 2.54 2.45
CA GLY A 60 4.91 3.74 1.93
C GLY A 60 4.19 4.99 2.41
N ALA A 61 4.71 6.14 2.00
CA ALA A 61 4.07 7.42 2.21
C ALA A 61 4.31 8.34 1.02
N VAL A 62 3.36 9.22 0.78
CA VAL A 62 3.45 10.36 -0.12
C VAL A 62 3.12 11.59 0.70
N TRP A 63 3.94 12.63 0.61
CA TRP A 63 3.70 13.87 1.34
C TRP A 63 4.10 15.07 0.50
N LEU A 64 3.53 16.20 0.84
CA LEU A 64 3.75 17.48 0.18
C LEU A 64 4.58 18.37 1.09
N ASP A 65 5.43 19.19 0.49
CA ASP A 65 5.95 20.36 1.20
C ASP A 65 4.83 21.39 1.41
N TYR A 66 5.06 22.36 2.31
CA TYR A 66 4.18 23.51 2.48
C TYR A 66 3.96 24.19 1.12
N THR A 67 2.77 24.04 0.57
CA THR A 67 2.46 24.39 -0.81
C THR A 67 1.11 25.08 -0.93
N LEU A 68 0.87 25.65 -2.11
CA LEU A 68 -0.42 26.17 -2.56
C LEU A 68 -1.54 25.13 -2.39
N PRO A 69 -2.83 25.52 -2.41
CA PRO A 69 -3.95 24.61 -2.10
C PRO A 69 -3.88 23.26 -2.83
N GLN A 70 -3.92 22.17 -2.07
CA GLN A 70 -3.82 20.79 -2.61
C GLN A 70 -5.00 19.90 -2.26
N ALA A 71 -6.01 20.36 -1.51
CA ALA A 71 -7.07 19.50 -0.97
C ALA A 71 -7.75 18.57 -2.02
N ASN A 72 -7.96 19.06 -3.24
CA ASN A 72 -8.58 18.30 -4.33
C ASN A 72 -7.61 17.37 -5.08
N SER A 73 -6.31 17.56 -4.92
CA SER A 73 -5.29 16.73 -5.54
C SER A 73 -5.30 15.32 -4.93
N GLN A 74 -4.84 14.35 -5.70
CA GLN A 74 -5.09 12.93 -5.44
C GLN A 74 -3.82 12.11 -5.52
N VAL A 75 -3.68 11.14 -4.61
CA VAL A 75 -2.69 10.08 -4.77
C VAL A 75 -3.35 8.91 -5.49
N TRP A 76 -2.70 8.47 -6.55
CA TRP A 76 -3.17 7.42 -7.43
C TRP A 76 -2.30 6.18 -7.26
N LEU A 77 -2.93 5.05 -6.96
CA LEU A 77 -2.27 3.75 -6.85
C LEU A 77 -2.85 2.81 -7.91
N GLY A 78 -2.00 2.35 -8.81
CA GLY A 78 -2.33 1.38 -9.82
C GLY A 78 -1.62 0.06 -9.61
N ILE A 79 -2.36 -1.04 -9.76
CA ILE A 79 -1.85 -2.41 -9.70
C ILE A 79 -2.34 -3.12 -10.95
N ASP A 80 -1.40 -3.71 -11.71
CA ASP A 80 -1.69 -4.54 -12.88
C ASP A 80 -2.58 -3.86 -13.94
N GLY A 81 -2.43 -2.53 -14.08
CA GLY A 81 -3.21 -1.72 -15.03
C GLY A 81 -4.55 -1.22 -14.49
N TYR A 82 -4.96 -1.66 -13.30
CA TYR A 82 -6.18 -1.21 -12.65
C TYR A 82 -5.91 -0.11 -11.63
N THR A 83 -6.79 0.87 -11.55
CA THR A 83 -6.76 1.89 -10.48
C THR A 83 -7.33 1.28 -9.20
N VAL A 84 -6.51 1.18 -8.17
CA VAL A 84 -6.91 0.69 -6.85
C VAL A 84 -7.41 1.85 -5.98
N THR A 85 -6.81 3.03 -6.11
CA THR A 85 -7.30 4.24 -5.44
C THR A 85 -6.95 5.50 -6.21
N ASN A 86 -7.82 6.50 -6.11
CA ASN A 86 -7.70 7.84 -6.69
C ASN A 86 -8.44 8.89 -5.84
N LEU A 87 -8.46 8.73 -4.51
CA LEU A 87 -9.16 9.67 -3.64
C LEU A 87 -8.32 10.94 -3.44
N SER A 88 -8.99 12.09 -3.41
CA SER A 88 -8.39 13.36 -3.03
C SER A 88 -8.12 13.42 -1.54
N PHE A 89 -7.20 14.30 -1.11
CA PHE A 89 -6.96 14.54 0.32
C PHE A 89 -8.23 14.99 1.04
N GLU A 90 -9.04 15.83 0.40
CA GLU A 90 -10.34 16.26 0.90
C GLU A 90 -11.28 15.07 1.12
N ARG A 91 -11.38 14.15 0.15
CA ARG A 91 -12.24 12.96 0.26
C ARG A 91 -11.75 12.00 1.32
N LEU A 92 -10.43 11.80 1.43
CA LEU A 92 -9.83 10.98 2.49
C LEU A 92 -10.17 11.54 3.88
N LEU A 93 -10.12 12.87 4.03
CA LEU A 93 -10.50 13.56 5.26
C LEU A 93 -12.01 13.44 5.53
N LEU A 94 -12.85 13.73 4.54
CA LEU A 94 -14.31 13.68 4.64
C LEU A 94 -14.81 12.30 5.05
N TYR A 95 -14.22 11.24 4.48
CA TYR A 95 -14.57 9.85 4.80
C TYR A 95 -13.85 9.31 6.05
N SER A 96 -13.05 10.15 6.73
CA SER A 96 -12.27 9.74 7.90
C SER A 96 -11.40 8.51 7.64
N ILE A 97 -10.83 8.41 6.42
CA ILE A 97 -9.88 7.35 6.06
C ILE A 97 -8.51 7.77 6.57
N ASN A 98 -8.32 7.72 7.88
CA ASN A 98 -7.10 8.16 8.58
C ASN A 98 -6.45 7.06 9.43
N GLN A 99 -7.00 5.85 9.39
CA GLN A 99 -6.42 4.68 10.06
C GLN A 99 -5.56 3.90 9.07
N SER A 100 -4.37 3.50 9.50
CA SER A 100 -3.52 2.64 8.68
C SER A 100 -4.25 1.34 8.36
N ARG A 101 -4.16 0.88 7.10
CA ARG A 101 -4.80 -0.34 6.58
C ARG A 101 -6.33 -0.32 6.49
N SER A 102 -7.01 0.78 6.79
CA SER A 102 -8.47 0.86 6.56
C SER A 102 -8.82 0.87 5.07
N TRP A 103 -7.88 1.30 4.23
CA TRP A 103 -8.00 1.43 2.78
C TRP A 103 -6.62 1.28 2.12
N PRO A 104 -6.51 1.02 0.80
CA PRO A 104 -5.21 0.95 0.11
C PRO A 104 -4.32 2.18 0.31
N VAL A 105 -4.93 3.36 0.45
CA VAL A 105 -4.27 4.61 0.85
C VAL A 105 -5.06 5.24 1.99
N SER A 106 -4.36 5.74 3.00
CA SER A 106 -4.95 6.38 4.19
C SER A 106 -4.27 7.72 4.48
N LEU A 107 -5.02 8.68 5.02
CA LEU A 107 -4.51 9.98 5.41
C LEU A 107 -3.70 9.85 6.71
N LEU A 108 -2.42 10.20 6.66
CA LEU A 108 -1.54 10.20 7.84
C LEU A 108 -1.55 11.56 8.54
N HIS A 109 -1.64 12.62 7.75
CA HIS A 109 -1.63 13.99 8.24
C HIS A 109 -2.42 14.88 7.29
N ALA A 110 -3.22 15.79 7.85
CA ALA A 110 -3.86 16.85 7.12
C ALA A 110 -3.93 18.10 7.99
N ASP A 111 -3.37 19.18 7.47
CA ASP A 111 -3.51 20.53 7.98
C ASP A 111 -4.16 21.38 6.87
N GLN A 112 -5.45 21.64 7.01
CA GLN A 112 -6.20 22.43 6.03
C GLN A 112 -5.85 23.92 6.05
N VAL A 113 -5.25 24.42 7.14
CA VAL A 113 -4.85 25.83 7.25
C VAL A 113 -3.53 26.03 6.52
N ASN A 114 -2.56 25.13 6.77
CA ASN A 114 -1.23 25.18 6.17
C ASN A 114 -1.12 24.41 4.85
N GLN A 115 -2.20 23.78 4.38
CA GLN A 115 -2.27 22.97 3.15
C GLN A 115 -1.21 21.85 3.11
N VAL A 116 -0.89 21.28 4.27
CA VAL A 116 0.06 20.17 4.39
C VAL A 116 -0.70 18.87 4.45
N TYR A 117 -0.38 17.95 3.55
CA TYR A 117 -1.00 16.63 3.50
C TYR A 117 0.04 15.53 3.37
N ALA A 118 -0.20 14.43 4.08
CA ALA A 118 0.56 13.20 3.94
C ALA A 118 -0.39 12.01 3.92
N VAL A 119 -0.14 11.07 3.01
CA VAL A 119 -0.88 9.82 2.90
C VAL A 119 0.04 8.63 2.99
N GLY A 120 -0.45 7.56 3.60
CA GLY A 120 0.23 6.29 3.78
C GLY A 120 -0.34 5.27 2.81
N ILE A 121 0.55 4.47 2.25
CA ILE A 121 0.21 3.34 1.38
C ILE A 121 0.19 2.09 2.24
N SER A 122 -0.92 1.37 2.21
CA SER A 122 -1.11 0.16 3.00
C SER A 122 -0.22 -0.98 2.50
N TYR A 123 0.27 -1.79 3.43
CA TYR A 123 1.05 -2.97 3.12
C TYR A 123 0.17 -4.19 2.84
N GLY A 124 0.75 -5.21 2.21
CA GLY A 124 0.07 -6.46 1.88
C GLY A 124 -0.67 -6.43 0.54
N LEU A 125 -0.54 -5.35 -0.24
CA LEU A 125 -1.05 -5.27 -1.59
C LEU A 125 -0.08 -5.95 -2.55
N THR A 126 -0.54 -6.97 -3.27
CA THR A 126 0.26 -7.76 -4.22
C THR A 126 0.04 -7.27 -5.65
N PHE A 127 1.03 -7.43 -6.51
CA PHE A 127 0.95 -7.11 -7.94
C PHE A 127 1.66 -8.20 -8.77
N GLU A 128 1.16 -8.47 -9.97
CA GLU A 128 1.61 -9.58 -10.82
C GLU A 128 2.48 -9.13 -12.00
N SER A 129 2.31 -7.89 -12.44
CA SER A 129 2.91 -7.32 -13.64
C SER A 129 3.47 -5.92 -13.42
N GLN A 130 2.71 -5.05 -12.75
CA GLN A 130 3.12 -3.66 -12.54
C GLN A 130 2.49 -3.04 -11.30
N LEU A 131 3.25 -2.14 -10.68
CA LEU A 131 2.83 -1.25 -9.63
C LEU A 131 3.17 0.19 -10.04
N VAL A 132 2.19 1.07 -10.00
CA VAL A 132 2.36 2.48 -10.35
C VAL A 132 1.82 3.34 -9.22
N LEU A 133 2.68 4.21 -8.68
CA LEU A 133 2.32 5.27 -7.76
C LEU A 133 2.40 6.59 -8.51
N ALA A 134 1.30 7.33 -8.54
CA ALA A 134 1.22 8.61 -9.23
C ALA A 134 0.51 9.66 -8.37
N TYR A 135 0.65 10.91 -8.76
CA TYR A 135 -0.01 12.05 -8.16
C TYR A 135 -0.77 12.81 -9.23
N TYR A 136 -2.03 13.12 -8.98
CA TYR A 136 -2.83 13.96 -9.87
C TYR A 136 -3.09 15.31 -9.21
N GLU A 137 -2.54 16.36 -9.80
CA GLU A 137 -2.75 17.73 -9.35
C GLU A 137 -4.04 18.28 -9.98
N GLN A 138 -4.93 18.86 -9.17
CA GLN A 138 -6.25 19.36 -9.63
C GLN A 138 -6.53 20.83 -9.33
N ASN A 139 -5.58 21.55 -8.73
CA ASN A 139 -5.77 22.93 -8.30
C ASN A 139 -5.05 23.93 -9.23
N GLY A 140 -4.46 23.48 -10.34
CA GLY A 140 -3.75 24.33 -11.28
C GLY A 140 -2.38 24.80 -10.77
N THR A 141 -1.80 24.07 -9.83
CA THR A 141 -0.53 24.40 -9.15
C THR A 141 0.56 23.38 -9.47
N THR A 142 1.81 23.69 -9.16
CA THR A 142 2.96 22.81 -9.43
C THR A 142 3.75 22.47 -8.16
N PRO A 143 3.15 21.75 -7.19
CA PRO A 143 3.82 21.44 -5.94
C PRO A 143 4.98 20.47 -6.12
N THR A 144 5.84 20.38 -5.10
CA THR A 144 6.81 19.29 -4.99
C THR A 144 6.21 18.20 -4.13
N VAL A 145 6.15 16.99 -4.69
CA VAL A 145 5.63 15.79 -4.04
C VAL A 145 6.79 14.89 -3.68
N HIS A 146 6.86 14.49 -2.42
CA HIS A 146 7.82 13.52 -1.92
C HIS A 146 7.16 12.17 -1.76
N TYR A 147 7.92 11.11 -1.97
CA TYR A 147 7.43 9.75 -1.81
C TYR A 147 8.48 8.82 -1.26
N ARG A 148 8.00 7.80 -0.57
CA ARG A 148 8.77 6.66 -0.10
C ARG A 148 7.90 5.41 -0.20
N LEU A 149 8.37 4.40 -0.91
CA LEU A 149 7.67 3.15 -1.14
C LEU A 149 8.61 1.98 -0.84
N ILE A 150 8.16 1.08 0.02
CA ILE A 150 8.86 -0.14 0.38
C ILE A 150 8.08 -1.30 -0.25
N TYR A 151 8.77 -2.13 -1.01
CA TYR A 151 8.17 -3.24 -1.76
C TYR A 151 9.13 -4.42 -1.81
N ALA A 152 8.65 -5.58 -2.25
CA ALA A 152 9.49 -6.73 -2.56
C ALA A 152 9.09 -7.29 -3.93
N LEU A 153 10.07 -7.85 -4.64
CA LEU A 153 9.87 -8.53 -5.92
C LEU A 153 10.15 -10.03 -5.75
N ILE A 154 9.56 -10.84 -6.63
CA ILE A 154 9.79 -12.30 -6.73
C ILE A 154 10.71 -12.58 -7.91
#